data_AF-A0A5C9AFY7-F1
#
_entry.id   AF-A0A5C9AFY7-F1
#
_cell.length_a   1.000
_cell.length_b   1.000
_cell.length_c   1.000
_cell.angle_alpha   90.00
_cell.angle_beta   90.00
_cell.angle_gamma   90.00
#
_symmetry.space_group_name_H-M   'P 1'
#
loop_
_entity.id
_entity.type
_entity.pdbx_description
1 polymer ?
#
loop_
_entity_poly.entity_id
_entity_poly.type
_entity_poly.pdbx_seq_one_letter_code
_entity_poly.pdbx_strand_id
1 'polypeptide(L)'
;MNAWEVNFDGLVGLTHHYAGLSFGNEASTRHRFQVSNPRQAAKQGLLKMKALADAGFPQAVIPPHERPFIPVLRQLGFSGSDEQVLEKVARQAPHWLSSVSSASPMWVANAATIAPSADTLDGKVHLTVANLNNKFHRSLEAPVTESLLKAIFNDEEKFSVHSALPQVALLGDEGAANHNRLGGHYGEPGMQLFVYGREEGNDTRPSRYPARQTREASEAVARLNQVNPQQVIFAQQNPDVIDQGVFHNDVIAVSNRQVLFCHQQAFARQSQLLANLRARVNGFMAIEVPATQVSVSDTVSTYLFNSQLLSRDDGSMMLVLPQECREHAGVWGYLNELLAADNPISELKVFDLRESMANGGGPACLR
;
A
#
# COMPACT_ATOMS: atom_id res chain seq x y z
N MET A 1 -21.35 15.95 -5.90
CA MET A 1 -20.18 16.66 -5.36
C MET A 1 -19.03 16.45 -6.34
N ASN A 2 -18.30 17.49 -6.75
CA ASN A 2 -17.11 17.32 -7.59
C ASN A 2 -15.91 17.05 -6.67
N ALA A 3 -15.42 15.81 -6.65
CA ALA A 3 -14.25 15.40 -5.86
C ALA A 3 -13.21 14.77 -6.78
N TRP A 4 -11.94 14.89 -6.38
CA TRP A 4 -10.78 14.33 -7.08
C TRP A 4 -10.05 13.35 -6.17
N GLU A 5 -9.41 12.35 -6.76
CA GLU A 5 -8.40 11.55 -6.06
C GLU A 5 -7.12 12.39 -5.91
N VAL A 6 -6.65 12.56 -4.68
CA VAL A 6 -5.39 13.24 -4.36
C VAL A 6 -4.39 12.21 -3.88
N ASN A 7 -3.22 12.14 -4.53
CA ASN A 7 -2.14 11.25 -4.13
C ASN A 7 -1.32 11.94 -3.03
N PHE A 8 -1.16 11.31 -1.87
CA PHE A 8 -0.28 11.78 -0.81
C PHE A 8 0.91 10.84 -0.73
N ASP A 9 2.06 11.27 -1.22
CA ASP A 9 3.23 10.40 -1.26
C ASP A 9 4.13 10.54 -0.03
N GLY A 10 4.77 9.44 0.39
CA GLY A 10 5.76 9.46 1.45
C GLY A 10 7.09 10.05 1.00
N LEU A 11 7.56 11.11 1.68
CA LEU A 11 8.92 11.60 1.51
C LEU A 11 9.90 10.66 2.22
N VAL A 12 10.83 10.07 1.45
CA VAL A 12 11.82 9.12 1.98
C VAL A 12 12.70 9.75 3.05
N GLY A 13 12.82 9.07 4.20
CA GLY A 13 13.62 9.51 5.34
C GLY A 13 15.13 9.33 5.17
N LEU A 14 15.90 10.10 5.95
CA LEU A 14 17.36 10.14 5.86
C LEU A 14 18.06 8.84 6.25
N THR A 15 17.38 7.95 6.99
CA THR A 15 17.92 6.66 7.45
C THR A 15 17.55 5.50 6.54
N HIS A 16 17.10 5.75 5.30
CA HIS A 16 16.79 4.70 4.32
C HIS A 16 17.94 3.70 4.18
N HIS A 17 17.67 2.42 4.39
CA HIS A 17 18.66 1.34 4.32
C HIS A 17 18.00 -0.03 4.11
N TYR A 18 18.79 -1.02 3.69
CA TYR A 18 18.32 -2.38 3.42
C TYR A 18 18.74 -3.34 4.52
N ALA A 19 17.78 -3.75 5.36
CA ALA A 19 18.04 -4.62 6.51
C ALA A 19 17.36 -5.99 6.45
N GLY A 20 16.50 -6.23 5.46
CA GLY A 20 15.81 -7.50 5.31
C GLY A 20 14.83 -7.82 6.44
N LEU A 21 14.14 -6.80 6.97
CA LEU A 21 13.29 -6.91 8.16
C LEU A 21 11.91 -7.52 7.89
N SER A 22 11.53 -7.67 6.62
CA SER A 22 10.17 -8.04 6.22
C SER A 22 10.11 -9.43 5.60
N PHE A 23 10.10 -10.49 6.42
CA PHE A 23 9.84 -11.85 5.92
C PHE A 23 8.48 -11.93 5.19
N GLY A 24 8.48 -12.49 3.97
CA GLY A 24 7.35 -12.47 3.02
C GLY A 24 7.41 -11.33 2.00
N ASN A 25 8.27 -10.32 2.19
CA ASN A 25 8.67 -9.38 1.15
C ASN A 25 10.03 -9.82 0.61
N GLU A 26 10.02 -10.48 -0.55
CA GLU A 26 11.22 -11.06 -1.13
C GLU A 26 12.27 -10.01 -1.51
N ALA A 27 11.88 -8.81 -1.95
CA ALA A 27 12.81 -7.75 -2.31
C ALA A 27 13.61 -7.30 -1.08
N SER A 28 12.92 -7.04 0.04
CA SER A 28 13.56 -6.74 1.33
C SER A 28 14.58 -7.83 1.72
N THR A 29 14.22 -9.12 1.60
CA THR A 29 15.11 -10.23 1.94
C THR A 29 16.31 -10.33 0.99
N ARG A 30 16.10 -10.16 -0.32
CA ARG A 30 17.15 -10.27 -1.35
C ARG A 30 18.20 -9.17 -1.29
N HIS A 31 17.81 -7.94 -0.96
CA HIS A 31 18.73 -6.78 -0.94
C HIS A 31 19.33 -6.50 0.45
N ARG A 32 19.15 -7.43 1.39
CA ARG A 32 19.64 -7.28 2.77
C ARG A 32 21.13 -6.91 2.80
N PHE A 33 21.45 -5.84 3.53
CA PHE A 33 22.79 -5.29 3.75
C PHE A 33 23.51 -4.76 2.51
N GLN A 34 22.80 -4.53 1.41
CA GLN A 34 23.32 -3.68 0.34
C GLN A 34 23.41 -2.22 0.82
N VAL A 35 24.26 -1.44 0.16
CA VAL A 35 24.40 -0.01 0.43
C VAL A 35 23.22 0.73 -0.19
N SER A 36 22.54 1.56 0.60
CA SER A 36 21.47 2.45 0.14
C SER A 36 21.99 3.85 -0.20
N ASN A 37 21.17 4.63 -0.90
CA ASN A 37 21.40 6.04 -1.15
C ASN A 37 20.17 6.87 -0.75
N PRO A 38 20.04 7.27 0.53
CA PRO A 38 18.86 8.00 1.03
C PRO A 38 18.51 9.26 0.23
N ARG A 39 19.52 10.01 -0.20
CA ARG A 39 19.33 11.22 -1.02
C ARG A 39 18.76 10.89 -2.40
N GLN A 40 19.23 9.81 -3.03
CA GLN A 40 18.70 9.36 -4.30
C GLN A 40 17.27 8.82 -4.14
N ALA A 41 17.00 8.05 -3.09
CA ALA A 41 15.67 7.53 -2.79
C ALA A 41 14.64 8.66 -2.65
N ALA A 42 14.97 9.69 -1.86
CA ALA A 42 14.12 10.87 -1.72
C ALA A 42 13.92 11.60 -3.06
N LYS A 43 14.98 11.79 -3.86
CA LYS A 43 14.87 12.44 -5.18
C LYS A 43 14.05 11.63 -6.17
N GLN A 44 14.16 10.30 -6.19
CA GLN A 44 13.36 9.42 -7.04
C GLN A 44 11.86 9.58 -6.73
N GLY A 45 11.48 9.53 -5.45
CA GLY A 45 10.10 9.79 -5.03
C GLY A 45 9.62 11.20 -5.41
N LEU A 46 10.41 12.23 -5.12
CA LEU A 46 10.07 13.63 -5.46
C LEU A 46 9.90 13.85 -6.97
N LEU A 47 10.70 13.19 -7.81
CA LEU A 47 10.54 13.25 -9.28
C LEU A 47 9.22 12.63 -9.73
N LYS A 48 8.81 11.50 -9.14
CA LYS A 48 7.49 10.89 -9.41
C LYS A 48 6.37 11.85 -9.03
N MET A 49 6.40 12.35 -7.78
CA MET A 49 5.40 13.31 -7.27
C MET A 49 5.28 14.52 -8.21
N LYS A 50 6.41 15.16 -8.53
CA LYS A 50 6.40 16.38 -9.35
C LYS A 50 5.92 16.12 -10.77
N ALA A 51 6.30 15.00 -11.38
CA ALA A 51 5.89 14.67 -12.74
C ALA A 51 4.38 14.40 -12.83
N LEU A 52 3.77 13.76 -11.82
CA LEU A 52 2.32 13.56 -11.78
C LEU A 52 1.58 14.87 -11.50
N ALA A 53 2.10 15.69 -10.59
CA ALA A 53 1.56 17.04 -10.34
C ALA A 53 1.58 17.91 -11.62
N ASP A 54 2.69 17.88 -12.38
CA ASP A 54 2.82 18.61 -13.64
C ASP A 54 1.91 18.09 -14.75
N ALA A 55 1.57 16.80 -14.70
CA ALA A 55 0.59 16.19 -15.58
C ALA A 55 -0.87 16.44 -15.16
N GLY A 56 -1.11 17.25 -14.12
CA GLY A 56 -2.43 17.66 -13.67
C GLY A 56 -3.08 16.75 -12.62
N PHE A 57 -2.38 15.71 -12.15
CA PHE A 57 -2.91 14.85 -11.08
C PHE A 57 -2.67 15.50 -9.71
N PRO A 58 -3.71 15.69 -8.87
CA PRO A 58 -3.51 16.27 -7.54
C PRO A 58 -2.52 15.45 -6.70
N GLN A 59 -1.51 16.14 -6.17
CA GLN A 59 -0.38 15.54 -5.49
C GLN A 59 -0.04 16.32 -4.21
N ALA A 60 0.26 15.59 -3.16
CA ALA A 60 0.71 16.08 -1.86
C ALA A 60 1.81 15.17 -1.29
N VAL A 61 2.31 15.50 -0.10
CA VAL A 61 3.43 14.82 0.55
C VAL A 61 3.14 14.57 2.03
N ILE A 62 3.58 13.42 2.53
CA ILE A 62 3.63 13.06 3.96
C ILE A 62 5.12 13.00 4.37
N PRO A 63 5.54 13.71 5.44
CA PRO A 63 6.94 13.77 5.84
C PRO A 63 7.44 12.45 6.46
N PRO A 64 8.77 12.21 6.49
CA PRO A 64 9.35 11.06 7.18
C PRO A 64 9.22 11.19 8.71
N HIS A 65 9.42 10.08 9.41
CA HIS A 65 9.39 10.03 10.88
C HIS A 65 10.78 10.29 11.50
N GLU A 66 10.81 10.53 12.81
CA GLU A 66 12.03 10.54 13.63
C GLU A 66 12.75 9.19 13.56
N ARG A 67 14.00 9.19 13.07
CA ARG A 67 14.85 8.00 12.98
C ARG A 67 16.33 8.40 13.20
N PRO A 68 17.13 7.66 14.00
CA PRO A 68 16.77 6.52 14.84
C PRO A 68 15.77 6.88 15.94
N PHE A 69 14.79 6.01 16.21
CA PHE A 69 13.74 6.28 17.20
C PHE A 69 14.16 5.81 18.60
N ILE A 70 14.90 6.67 19.31
CA ILE A 70 15.49 6.39 20.62
C ILE A 70 14.47 6.00 21.71
N PRO A 71 13.25 6.56 21.78
CA PRO A 71 12.28 6.19 22.81
C PRO A 71 11.99 4.68 22.88
N VAL A 72 11.95 3.98 21.74
CA VAL A 72 11.73 2.53 21.70
C VAL A 72 12.94 1.76 22.22
N LEU A 73 14.16 2.23 21.97
CA LEU A 73 15.36 1.63 22.56
C LEU A 73 15.34 1.76 24.09
N ARG A 74 14.83 2.87 24.63
CA ARG A 74 14.61 3.04 26.07
C ARG A 74 13.58 2.07 26.62
N GLN A 75 12.48 1.87 25.89
CA GLN A 75 11.47 0.88 26.23
C GLN A 75 12.02 -0.56 26.23
N LEU A 76 13.03 -0.84 25.41
CA LEU A 76 13.78 -2.10 25.38
C LEU A 76 14.86 -2.21 26.48
N GLY A 77 14.96 -1.24 27.39
CA GLY A 77 15.82 -1.29 28.57
C GLY A 77 17.16 -0.55 28.43
N PHE A 78 17.44 0.11 27.30
CA PHE A 78 18.66 0.89 27.13
C PHE A 78 18.51 2.30 27.73
N SER A 79 19.38 2.70 28.66
CA SER A 79 19.29 3.98 29.38
C SER A 79 20.51 4.90 29.15
N GLY A 80 20.38 6.19 29.49
CA GLY A 80 21.43 7.22 29.30
C GLY A 80 20.96 8.42 28.48
N SER A 81 21.85 9.29 28.01
CA SER A 81 21.53 10.24 26.93
C SER A 81 21.26 9.50 25.62
N ASP A 82 20.71 10.18 24.61
CA ASP A 82 20.39 9.55 23.32
C ASP A 82 21.63 8.93 22.65
N GLU A 83 22.76 9.63 22.68
CA GLU A 83 24.04 9.12 22.18
C GLU A 83 24.53 7.89 22.96
N GLN A 84 24.36 7.87 24.29
CA GLN A 84 24.71 6.72 25.12
C GLN A 84 23.81 5.52 24.84
N VAL A 85 22.51 5.75 24.63
CA VAL A 85 21.59 4.69 24.21
C VAL A 85 22.00 4.14 22.86
N LEU A 86 22.29 5.01 21.89
CA LEU A 86 22.74 4.62 20.56
C LEU A 86 24.02 3.77 20.61
N GLU A 87 25.03 4.20 21.37
CA GLU A 87 26.29 3.48 21.55
C GLU A 87 26.09 2.11 22.20
N LYS A 88 25.28 2.03 23.26
CA LYS A 88 25.01 0.77 23.96
C LYS A 88 24.33 -0.22 23.04
N VAL A 89 23.32 0.22 22.29
CA VAL A 89 22.61 -0.67 21.34
C VAL A 89 23.52 -1.08 20.20
N ALA A 90 24.35 -0.17 19.66
CA ALA A 90 25.31 -0.49 18.61
C ALA A 90 26.27 -1.62 19.02
N ARG A 91 26.73 -1.62 20.28
CA ARG A 91 27.66 -2.64 20.79
C ARG A 91 26.98 -3.92 21.26
N GLN A 92 25.82 -3.81 21.90
CA GLN A 92 25.19 -4.93 22.60
C GLN A 92 24.13 -5.64 21.75
N ALA A 93 23.36 -4.90 20.94
CA ALA A 93 22.24 -5.43 20.16
C ALA A 93 21.99 -4.63 18.87
N PRO A 94 22.97 -4.58 17.92
CA PRO A 94 22.90 -3.70 16.76
C PRO A 94 21.72 -3.96 15.83
N HIS A 95 21.11 -5.15 15.87
CA HIS A 95 19.89 -5.46 15.11
C HIS A 95 18.71 -4.56 15.51
N TRP A 96 18.61 -4.12 16.77
CA TRP A 96 17.57 -3.18 17.19
C TRP A 96 17.76 -1.78 16.61
N LEU A 97 19.00 -1.34 16.35
CA LEU A 97 19.23 -0.06 15.68
C LEU A 97 18.57 -0.01 14.32
N SER A 98 18.71 -1.07 13.53
CA SER A 98 18.06 -1.16 12.23
C SER A 98 16.53 -1.13 12.36
N SER A 99 15.97 -1.90 13.29
CA SER A 99 14.52 -1.91 13.57
C SER A 99 13.95 -0.53 13.91
N VAL A 100 14.69 0.30 14.64
CA VAL A 100 14.23 1.67 15.00
C VAL A 100 14.72 2.75 14.04
N SER A 101 15.46 2.40 12.99
CA SER A 101 16.02 3.34 12.00
C SER A 101 15.50 3.10 10.59
N SER A 102 14.53 2.21 10.40
CA SER A 102 13.92 1.98 9.09
C SER A 102 13.20 3.24 8.59
N ALA A 103 13.39 3.56 7.31
CA ALA A 103 12.63 4.61 6.61
C ALA A 103 11.28 4.10 6.07
N SER A 104 10.78 2.96 6.56
CA SER A 104 9.51 2.34 6.16
C SER A 104 8.25 3.23 6.18
N PRO A 105 8.14 4.32 6.98
CA PRO A 105 7.02 5.26 6.84
C PRO A 105 6.88 5.90 5.45
N MET A 106 7.90 5.80 4.59
CA MET A 106 7.79 6.24 3.20
C MET A 106 6.71 5.50 2.40
N TRP A 107 6.32 4.29 2.83
CA TRP A 107 5.26 3.53 2.18
C TRP A 107 3.91 3.84 2.82
N VAL A 108 3.34 4.98 2.40
CA VAL A 108 2.12 5.56 2.97
C VAL A 108 0.84 4.92 2.45
N ALA A 109 0.91 4.03 1.46
CA ALA A 109 -0.17 3.08 1.17
C ALA A 109 -0.53 2.25 2.42
N ASN A 110 0.40 2.10 3.37
CA ASN A 110 0.15 1.43 4.63
C ASN A 110 -0.09 2.38 5.81
N ALA A 111 -0.14 3.70 5.60
CA ALA A 111 -0.29 4.65 6.70
C ALA A 111 -1.67 4.54 7.38
N ALA A 112 -2.72 4.43 6.57
CA ALA A 112 -4.11 4.39 7.02
C ALA A 112 -5.01 3.76 5.95
N THR A 113 -6.26 3.48 6.31
CA THR A 113 -7.34 3.23 5.36
C THR A 113 -8.27 4.43 5.29
N ILE A 114 -8.59 4.87 4.07
CA ILE A 114 -9.37 6.08 3.80
C ILE A 114 -10.80 5.73 3.41
N ALA A 115 -11.78 6.48 3.93
CA ALA A 115 -13.15 6.49 3.42
C ALA A 115 -13.54 7.91 2.99
N PRO A 116 -13.74 8.16 1.68
CA PRO A 116 -14.26 9.43 1.19
C PRO A 116 -15.62 9.76 1.79
N SER A 117 -15.93 11.05 1.94
CA SER A 117 -17.21 11.54 2.47
C SER A 117 -18.45 11.04 1.72
N ALA A 118 -18.30 10.64 0.45
CA ALA A 118 -19.38 10.07 -0.34
C ALA A 118 -19.81 8.66 0.13
N ASP A 119 -19.00 7.99 0.96
CA ASP A 119 -19.23 6.61 1.41
C ASP A 119 -19.57 6.51 2.90
N THR A 120 -19.46 7.60 3.65
CA THR A 120 -19.50 7.60 5.11
C THR A 120 -20.84 8.06 5.64
N LEU A 121 -21.25 7.51 6.78
CA LEU A 121 -22.58 7.75 7.35
C LEU A 121 -22.80 9.21 7.80
N ASP A 122 -21.74 9.91 8.20
CA ASP A 122 -21.79 11.30 8.66
C ASP A 122 -21.35 12.33 7.59
N GLY A 123 -20.99 11.86 6.40
CA GLY A 123 -20.54 12.72 5.30
C GLY A 123 -19.15 13.35 5.51
N LYS A 124 -18.33 12.86 6.44
CA LYS A 124 -16.93 13.27 6.62
C LYS A 124 -15.95 12.34 5.93
N VAL A 125 -14.74 12.82 5.67
CA VAL A 125 -13.63 11.95 5.25
C VAL A 125 -13.06 11.28 6.49
N HIS A 126 -13.02 9.95 6.49
CA HIS A 126 -12.47 9.16 7.60
C HIS A 126 -11.12 8.56 7.24
N LEU A 127 -10.21 8.54 8.22
CA LEU A 127 -8.87 7.96 8.09
C LEU A 127 -8.60 7.12 9.34
N THR A 128 -8.49 5.80 9.22
CA THR A 128 -8.07 4.93 10.34
C THR A 128 -6.61 4.54 10.15
N VAL A 129 -5.75 4.93 11.09
CA VAL A 129 -4.31 4.60 11.07
C VAL A 129 -4.12 3.08 11.11
N ALA A 130 -3.22 2.54 10.29
CA ALA A 130 -2.93 1.11 10.31
C ALA A 130 -1.96 0.77 11.44
N ASN A 131 -2.17 -0.35 12.14
CA ASN A 131 -1.30 -0.72 13.25
C ASN A 131 0.03 -1.35 12.82
N LEU A 132 0.08 -1.92 11.61
CA LEU A 132 1.27 -2.55 11.03
C LEU A 132 1.90 -3.60 11.95
N ASN A 133 1.04 -4.28 12.72
CA ASN A 133 1.44 -5.14 13.84
C ASN A 133 2.40 -6.26 13.43
N ASN A 134 2.28 -6.74 12.19
CA ASN A 134 3.05 -7.90 11.72
C ASN A 134 4.57 -7.66 11.74
N LYS A 135 5.02 -6.42 11.49
CA LYS A 135 6.44 -6.07 11.41
C LYS A 135 6.79 -5.07 12.49
N PHE A 136 7.62 -5.48 13.45
CA PHE A 136 8.00 -4.62 14.58
C PHE A 136 8.48 -3.22 14.15
N HIS A 137 9.41 -3.13 13.19
CA HIS A 137 9.91 -1.83 12.71
C HIS A 137 8.82 -0.92 12.11
N ARG A 138 7.71 -1.52 11.63
CA ARG A 138 6.56 -0.80 11.09
C ARG A 138 5.48 -0.52 12.13
N SER A 139 5.31 -1.38 13.13
CA SER A 139 4.34 -1.11 14.20
C SER A 139 4.69 0.12 15.04
N LEU A 140 5.95 0.56 15.00
CA LEU A 140 6.42 1.83 15.59
C LEU A 140 5.90 3.08 14.85
N GLU A 141 5.33 2.92 13.66
CA GLU A 141 4.91 4.04 12.80
C GLU A 141 3.63 4.68 13.32
N ALA A 142 2.66 3.87 13.76
CA ALA A 142 1.28 4.29 14.00
C ALA A 142 1.12 5.57 14.86
N PRO A 143 1.79 5.74 16.02
CA PRO A 143 1.61 6.94 16.84
C PRO A 143 2.04 8.24 16.14
N VAL A 144 3.14 8.17 15.37
CA VAL A 144 3.64 9.33 14.63
C VAL A 144 2.80 9.56 13.38
N THR A 145 2.39 8.50 12.68
CA THR A 145 1.46 8.58 11.54
C THR A 145 0.16 9.27 11.94
N GLU A 146 -0.43 8.91 13.09
CA GLU A 146 -1.63 9.58 13.60
C GLU A 146 -1.42 11.08 13.79
N SER A 147 -0.29 11.46 14.38
CA SER A 147 0.07 12.87 14.60
C SER A 147 0.23 13.63 13.28
N LEU A 148 0.88 13.02 12.28
CA LEU A 148 1.06 13.61 10.95
C LEU A 148 -0.27 13.76 10.22
N LEU A 149 -1.13 12.75 10.24
CA LEU A 149 -2.44 12.80 9.59
C LEU A 149 -3.33 13.86 10.24
N LYS A 150 -3.34 13.98 11.57
CA LYS A 150 -4.07 15.06 12.27
C LYS A 150 -3.53 16.45 11.94
N ALA A 151 -2.22 16.58 11.71
CA ALA A 151 -1.62 17.85 11.31
C ALA A 151 -1.98 18.24 9.87
N ILE A 152 -2.01 17.27 8.95
CA ILE A 152 -2.35 17.48 7.53
C ILE A 152 -3.86 17.69 7.35
N PHE A 153 -4.67 16.81 7.92
CA PHE A 153 -6.13 16.79 7.84
C PHE A 153 -6.75 17.40 9.11
N ASN A 154 -6.38 18.64 9.41
CA ASN A 154 -6.66 19.31 10.69
C ASN A 154 -8.07 19.91 10.83
N ASP A 155 -8.86 19.96 9.76
CA ASP A 155 -10.23 20.47 9.80
C ASP A 155 -11.19 19.37 10.30
N GLU A 156 -11.41 19.32 11.61
CA GLU A 156 -12.23 18.28 12.27
C GLU A 156 -13.70 18.28 11.83
N GLU A 157 -14.18 19.36 11.19
CA GLU A 157 -15.52 19.38 10.59
C GLU A 157 -15.58 18.55 9.31
N LYS A 158 -14.45 18.35 8.63
CA LYS A 158 -14.34 17.63 7.35
C LYS A 158 -13.64 16.28 7.47
N PHE A 159 -12.73 16.14 8.44
CA PHE A 159 -11.88 14.98 8.61
C PHE A 159 -12.03 14.35 10.00
N SER A 160 -12.05 13.02 10.03
CA SER A 160 -12.10 12.21 11.25
C SER A 160 -10.93 11.22 11.22
N VAL A 161 -9.84 11.55 11.94
CA VAL A 161 -8.67 10.67 12.07
C VAL A 161 -8.82 9.78 13.29
N HIS A 162 -8.84 8.47 13.06
CA HIS A 162 -8.96 7.45 14.10
C HIS A 162 -7.60 6.81 14.39
N SER A 163 -7.38 6.54 15.68
CA SER A 163 -6.21 5.78 16.12
C SER A 163 -6.22 4.36 15.57
N ALA A 164 -5.02 3.76 15.53
CA ALA A 164 -4.86 2.41 15.04
C ALA A 164 -5.57 1.37 15.90
N LEU A 165 -5.94 0.25 15.27
CA LEU A 165 -6.47 -0.92 15.99
C LEU A 165 -5.45 -1.46 17.01
N PRO A 166 -5.90 -2.18 18.06
CA PRO A 166 -5.02 -2.78 19.05
C PRO A 166 -3.88 -3.60 18.42
N GLN A 167 -2.68 -3.47 18.99
CA GLN A 167 -1.43 -4.08 18.50
C GLN A 167 -1.36 -5.58 18.82
N VAL A 168 -2.22 -6.38 18.18
CA VAL A 168 -2.26 -7.84 18.31
C VAL A 168 -2.44 -8.51 16.96
N ALA A 169 -1.90 -9.73 16.80
CA ALA A 169 -1.97 -10.45 15.55
C ALA A 169 -3.42 -10.72 15.08
N LEU A 170 -4.39 -10.89 15.98
CA LEU A 170 -5.81 -11.03 15.60
C LEU A 170 -6.32 -9.83 14.79
N LEU A 171 -5.77 -8.64 15.03
CA LEU A 171 -6.19 -7.38 14.43
C LEU A 171 -5.09 -6.79 13.54
N GLY A 172 -4.30 -7.64 12.86
CA GLY A 172 -3.27 -7.18 11.94
C GLY A 172 -3.87 -6.36 10.79
N ASP A 173 -3.44 -5.10 10.68
CA ASP A 173 -3.93 -4.14 9.69
C ASP A 173 -2.77 -3.44 8.99
N GLU A 174 -2.78 -3.47 7.65
CA GLU A 174 -1.77 -2.88 6.77
C GLU A 174 -2.35 -1.76 5.89
N GLY A 175 -3.55 -1.26 6.19
CA GLY A 175 -4.08 -0.02 5.61
C GLY A 175 -4.51 -0.13 4.14
N ALA A 176 -4.37 0.99 3.42
CA ALA A 176 -4.84 1.14 2.04
C ALA A 176 -4.20 0.18 1.02
N ALA A 177 -3.02 -0.39 1.30
CA ALA A 177 -2.41 -1.43 0.45
C ALA A 177 -3.29 -2.69 0.30
N ASN A 178 -4.26 -2.88 1.20
CA ASN A 178 -5.27 -3.93 1.15
C ASN A 178 -6.70 -3.41 0.91
N HIS A 179 -6.82 -2.13 0.53
CA HIS A 179 -8.09 -1.47 0.25
C HIS A 179 -8.22 -1.15 -1.23
N ASN A 180 -9.45 -1.11 -1.70
CA ASN A 180 -9.81 -0.82 -3.07
C ASN A 180 -11.12 -0.03 -3.08
N ARG A 181 -11.30 0.85 -4.05
CA ARG A 181 -12.55 1.60 -4.23
C ARG A 181 -12.94 1.63 -5.70
N LEU A 182 -14.11 1.09 -6.00
CA LEU A 182 -14.65 0.95 -7.35
C LEU A 182 -15.95 1.76 -7.50
N GLY A 183 -16.20 2.35 -8.66
CA GLY A 183 -17.41 3.14 -8.88
C GLY A 183 -17.37 4.00 -10.15
N GLY A 184 -18.34 4.92 -10.24
CA GLY A 184 -18.39 5.98 -11.26
C GLY A 184 -17.38 7.08 -10.97
N HIS A 185 -17.79 8.35 -10.95
CA HIS A 185 -16.90 9.46 -10.58
C HIS A 185 -16.44 9.35 -9.12
N TYR A 186 -15.24 9.86 -8.81
CA TYR A 186 -14.67 9.75 -7.45
C TYR A 186 -15.58 10.32 -6.36
N GLY A 187 -16.32 11.40 -6.66
CA GLY A 187 -17.25 12.06 -5.73
C GLY A 187 -18.63 11.40 -5.58
N GLU A 188 -18.90 10.31 -6.29
CA GLU A 188 -20.11 9.49 -6.13
C GLU A 188 -19.88 8.41 -5.06
N PRO A 189 -20.93 7.91 -4.39
CA PRO A 189 -20.83 6.75 -3.49
C PRO A 189 -20.21 5.55 -4.22
N GLY A 190 -19.11 5.03 -3.69
CA GLY A 190 -18.32 3.94 -4.27
C GLY A 190 -18.47 2.63 -3.53
N MET A 191 -18.07 1.53 -4.16
CA MET A 191 -17.94 0.21 -3.56
C MET A 191 -16.52 0.02 -3.02
N GLN A 192 -16.39 -0.11 -1.71
CA GLN A 192 -15.13 -0.40 -1.05
C GLN A 192 -14.92 -1.91 -0.93
N LEU A 193 -13.75 -2.37 -1.39
CA LEU A 193 -13.31 -3.75 -1.33
C LEU A 193 -12.11 -3.86 -0.39
N PHE A 194 -12.31 -4.56 0.72
CA PHE A 194 -11.28 -4.87 1.70
C PHE A 194 -10.74 -6.28 1.46
N VAL A 195 -9.43 -6.39 1.24
CA VAL A 195 -8.76 -7.65 0.95
C VAL A 195 -8.01 -8.13 2.17
N TYR A 196 -8.18 -9.40 2.56
CA TYR A 196 -7.52 -9.95 3.75
C TYR A 196 -6.81 -11.28 3.45
N GLY A 197 -5.79 -11.62 4.23
CA GLY A 197 -5.03 -12.85 4.04
C GLY A 197 -5.52 -14.02 4.91
N ARG A 198 -6.13 -13.73 6.06
CA ARG A 198 -6.67 -14.73 7.00
C ARG A 198 -7.83 -14.19 7.84
N GLU A 199 -8.59 -15.10 8.42
CA GLU A 199 -9.65 -14.83 9.40
C GLU A 199 -9.65 -15.96 10.44
N GLU A 200 -10.15 -15.68 11.64
CA GLU A 200 -10.29 -16.68 12.70
C GLU A 200 -11.34 -17.74 12.30
N GLY A 201 -11.06 -19.01 12.57
CA GLY A 201 -11.95 -20.12 12.19
C GLY A 201 -11.89 -20.57 10.72
N ASN A 202 -11.06 -19.94 9.87
CA ASN A 202 -10.86 -20.37 8.48
C ASN A 202 -9.46 -20.97 8.27
N ASP A 203 -9.42 -22.24 7.85
CA ASP A 203 -8.16 -22.96 7.59
C ASP A 203 -7.46 -22.52 6.30
N THR A 204 -8.16 -21.85 5.39
CA THR A 204 -7.58 -21.26 4.17
C THR A 204 -6.72 -20.07 4.57
N ARG A 205 -5.41 -20.23 4.56
CA ARG A 205 -4.42 -19.19 4.89
C ARG A 205 -3.07 -19.58 4.30
N PRO A 206 -2.16 -18.63 4.05
CA PRO A 206 -0.82 -18.95 3.57
C PRO A 206 -0.06 -19.81 4.59
N SER A 207 0.82 -20.66 4.08
CA SER A 207 1.55 -21.68 4.83
C SER A 207 3.04 -21.37 4.99
N ARG A 208 3.58 -20.47 4.16
CA ARG A 208 4.99 -20.09 4.11
C ARG A 208 5.22 -18.64 4.55
N TYR A 209 4.49 -17.69 3.97
CA TYR A 209 4.61 -16.27 4.27
C TYR A 209 3.41 -15.77 5.08
N PRO A 210 3.60 -14.79 5.99
CA PRO A 210 2.53 -14.40 6.90
C PRO A 210 1.42 -13.60 6.19
N ALA A 211 0.17 -13.99 6.42
CA ALA A 211 -0.99 -13.12 6.17
C ALA A 211 -1.00 -11.98 7.21
N ARG A 212 -0.58 -10.79 6.77
CA ARG A 212 -0.47 -9.61 7.62
C ARG A 212 -1.84 -9.02 7.97
N GLN A 213 -2.70 -8.89 6.96
CA GLN A 213 -4.08 -8.40 7.10
C GLN A 213 -5.02 -9.50 7.61
N THR A 214 -5.83 -9.16 8.60
CA THR A 214 -6.94 -10.00 9.05
C THR A 214 -8.29 -9.46 8.60
N ARG A 215 -9.27 -10.35 8.44
CA ARG A 215 -10.64 -9.91 8.19
C ARG A 215 -11.19 -9.11 9.37
N GLU A 216 -10.90 -9.55 10.59
CA GLU A 216 -11.36 -8.91 11.82
C GLU A 216 -10.90 -7.45 11.89
N ALA A 217 -9.65 -7.18 11.50
CA ALA A 217 -9.13 -5.82 11.35
C ALA A 217 -9.88 -5.04 10.28
N SER A 218 -10.04 -5.63 9.09
CA SER A 218 -10.70 -5.00 7.96
C SER A 218 -12.15 -4.60 8.28
N GLU A 219 -12.91 -5.47 8.96
CA GLU A 219 -14.25 -5.19 9.42
C GLU A 219 -14.29 -4.11 10.52
N ALA A 220 -13.30 -4.08 11.41
CA ALA A 220 -13.17 -3.03 12.42
C ALA A 220 -12.87 -1.66 11.78
N VAL A 221 -11.98 -1.60 10.79
CA VAL A 221 -11.71 -0.39 10.01
C VAL A 221 -12.96 0.08 9.28
N ALA A 222 -13.71 -0.81 8.62
CA ALA A 222 -14.96 -0.45 7.96
C ALA A 222 -15.98 0.21 8.92
N ARG A 223 -16.05 -0.28 10.18
CA ARG A 223 -16.87 0.33 11.25
C ARG A 223 -16.33 1.69 11.69
N LEU A 224 -15.03 1.79 12.00
CA LEU A 224 -14.39 3.04 12.44
C LEU A 224 -14.55 4.14 11.38
N ASN A 225 -14.32 3.81 10.12
CA ASN A 225 -14.50 4.73 9.00
C ASN A 225 -15.97 5.02 8.67
N GLN A 226 -16.92 4.45 9.40
CA GLN A 226 -18.35 4.66 9.20
C GLN A 226 -18.78 4.39 7.75
N VAL A 227 -18.19 3.38 7.10
CA VAL A 227 -18.53 3.08 5.71
C VAL A 227 -19.94 2.52 5.67
N ASN A 228 -20.77 3.02 4.74
CA ASN A 228 -22.10 2.49 4.51
C ASN A 228 -22.03 0.96 4.27
N PRO A 229 -22.77 0.13 5.04
CA PRO A 229 -22.70 -1.33 4.91
C PRO A 229 -23.08 -1.87 3.52
N GLN A 230 -23.89 -1.14 2.74
CA GLN A 230 -24.23 -1.51 1.36
C GLN A 230 -23.13 -1.19 0.36
N GLN A 231 -22.06 -0.51 0.79
CA GLN A 231 -20.90 -0.10 -0.01
C GLN A 231 -19.64 -0.90 0.34
N VAL A 232 -19.75 -1.99 1.09
CA VAL A 232 -18.60 -2.80 1.53
C VAL A 232 -18.64 -4.21 0.97
N ILE A 233 -17.47 -4.71 0.58
CA ILE A 233 -17.18 -6.10 0.23
C ILE A 233 -15.88 -6.51 0.93
N PHE A 234 -15.84 -7.72 1.48
CA PHE A 234 -14.62 -8.34 1.98
C PHE A 234 -14.26 -9.52 1.08
N ALA A 235 -12.99 -9.62 0.67
CA ALA A 235 -12.50 -10.73 -0.14
C ALA A 235 -11.18 -11.26 0.41
N GLN A 236 -11.04 -12.58 0.43
CA GLN A 236 -9.79 -13.19 0.80
C GLN A 236 -8.82 -13.20 -0.40
N GLN A 237 -7.60 -12.74 -0.17
CA GLN A 237 -6.48 -12.95 -1.09
C GLN A 237 -6.26 -14.46 -1.28
N ASN A 238 -5.83 -14.87 -2.47
CA ASN A 238 -5.41 -16.24 -2.66
C ASN A 238 -4.19 -16.55 -1.77
N PRO A 239 -4.25 -17.52 -0.84
CA PRO A 239 -3.11 -17.86 0.02
C PRO A 239 -1.87 -18.28 -0.78
N ASP A 240 -2.06 -18.89 -1.96
CA ASP A 240 -0.96 -19.36 -2.80
C ASP A 240 -0.08 -18.20 -3.32
N VAL A 241 -0.68 -17.03 -3.60
CA VAL A 241 0.09 -15.87 -4.07
C VAL A 241 0.79 -15.15 -2.93
N ILE A 242 0.21 -15.18 -1.71
CA ILE A 242 0.90 -14.66 -0.52
C ILE A 242 2.18 -15.48 -0.29
N ASP A 243 2.11 -16.81 -0.41
CA ASP A 243 3.26 -17.71 -0.28
C ASP A 243 4.33 -17.54 -1.37
N GLN A 244 4.05 -16.74 -2.39
CA GLN A 244 4.95 -16.35 -3.48
C GLN A 244 5.46 -14.90 -3.37
N GLY A 245 5.12 -14.18 -2.30
CA GLY A 245 5.65 -12.84 -2.03
C GLY A 245 4.64 -11.69 -2.20
N VAL A 246 3.37 -11.99 -2.45
CA VAL A 246 2.27 -10.99 -2.44
C VAL A 246 1.86 -10.71 -0.99
N PHE A 247 2.66 -9.92 -0.28
CA PHE A 247 2.41 -9.62 1.14
C PHE A 247 1.29 -8.59 1.37
N HIS A 248 0.90 -7.85 0.32
CA HIS A 248 -0.21 -6.89 0.26
C HIS A 248 -0.95 -7.04 -1.08
N ASN A 249 -2.23 -6.67 -1.11
CA ASN A 249 -3.05 -6.76 -2.32
C ASN A 249 -2.54 -5.88 -3.45
N ASP A 250 -2.00 -4.69 -3.14
CA ASP A 250 -1.37 -3.78 -4.10
C ASP A 250 -0.14 -4.35 -4.83
N VAL A 251 0.30 -5.57 -4.51
CA VAL A 251 1.34 -6.31 -5.26
C VAL A 251 0.74 -7.18 -6.38
N ILE A 252 -0.57 -7.43 -6.36
CA ILE A 252 -1.25 -8.35 -7.31
C ILE A 252 -2.54 -7.78 -7.93
N ALA A 253 -3.05 -6.66 -7.41
CA ALA A 253 -4.24 -5.99 -7.93
C ALA A 253 -4.26 -4.50 -7.59
N VAL A 254 -4.81 -3.70 -8.50
CA VAL A 254 -5.09 -2.27 -8.29
C VAL A 254 -6.45 -1.90 -8.87
N SER A 255 -7.18 -1.04 -8.17
CA SER A 255 -8.48 -0.51 -8.62
C SER A 255 -8.39 0.98 -8.95
N ASN A 256 -9.22 1.43 -9.88
CA ASN A 256 -9.47 2.83 -10.14
C ASN A 256 -10.79 2.98 -10.91
N ARG A 257 -11.69 3.85 -10.42
CA ARG A 257 -13.02 4.05 -11.01
C ARG A 257 -13.72 2.70 -11.22
N GLN A 258 -14.18 2.39 -12.42
CA GLN A 258 -14.86 1.13 -12.75
C GLN A 258 -13.89 -0.05 -12.99
N VAL A 259 -12.58 0.18 -13.04
CA VAL A 259 -11.58 -0.81 -13.43
C VAL A 259 -10.96 -1.48 -12.21
N LEU A 260 -10.90 -2.81 -12.25
CA LEU A 260 -10.02 -3.62 -11.39
C LEU A 260 -9.00 -4.33 -12.29
N PHE A 261 -7.74 -3.89 -12.22
CA PHE A 261 -6.61 -4.53 -12.90
C PHE A 261 -5.93 -5.49 -11.93
N CYS A 262 -6.05 -6.80 -12.18
CA CYS A 262 -5.55 -7.81 -11.26
C CYS A 262 -5.02 -9.06 -11.97
N HIS A 263 -4.17 -9.81 -11.27
CA HIS A 263 -3.75 -11.12 -11.75
C HIS A 263 -4.91 -12.13 -11.69
N GLN A 264 -4.92 -13.14 -12.57
CA GLN A 264 -5.97 -14.18 -12.57
C GLN A 264 -6.00 -15.03 -11.28
N GLN A 265 -4.90 -15.02 -10.52
CA GLN A 265 -4.72 -15.77 -9.29
C GLN A 265 -4.83 -14.89 -8.04
N ALA A 266 -5.24 -13.62 -8.15
CA ALA A 266 -5.22 -12.67 -7.05
C ALA A 266 -6.09 -13.14 -5.86
N PHE A 267 -7.31 -13.61 -6.11
CA PHE A 267 -8.28 -13.88 -5.04
C PHE A 267 -8.69 -15.35 -4.94
N ALA A 268 -8.94 -15.86 -3.73
CA ALA A 268 -9.26 -17.28 -3.50
C ALA A 268 -10.56 -17.74 -4.20
N ARG A 269 -11.54 -16.84 -4.34
CA ARG A 269 -12.83 -17.08 -5.02
C ARG A 269 -13.07 -16.04 -6.13
N GLN A 270 -12.04 -15.79 -6.94
CA GLN A 270 -11.98 -14.68 -7.89
C GLN A 270 -13.22 -14.57 -8.79
N SER A 271 -13.65 -15.65 -9.45
CA SER A 271 -14.84 -15.62 -10.31
C SER A 271 -16.10 -15.12 -9.59
N GLN A 272 -16.29 -15.51 -8.33
CA GLN A 272 -17.43 -15.08 -7.50
C GLN A 272 -17.30 -13.61 -7.10
N LEU A 273 -16.09 -13.17 -6.74
CA LEU A 273 -15.81 -11.76 -6.44
C LEU A 273 -16.10 -10.87 -7.66
N LEU A 274 -15.58 -11.24 -8.84
CA LEU A 274 -15.76 -10.47 -10.06
C LEU A 274 -17.22 -10.47 -10.53
N ALA A 275 -17.96 -11.57 -10.34
CA ALA A 275 -19.40 -11.60 -10.60
C ALA A 275 -20.18 -10.68 -9.65
N ASN A 276 -19.84 -10.68 -8.37
CA ASN A 276 -20.44 -9.78 -7.37
C ASN A 276 -20.15 -8.30 -7.70
N LEU A 277 -18.91 -7.97 -8.07
CA LEU A 277 -18.53 -6.62 -8.49
C LEU A 277 -19.27 -6.19 -9.77
N ARG A 278 -19.34 -7.07 -10.79
CA ARG A 278 -20.15 -6.81 -12.00
C ARG A 278 -21.60 -6.49 -11.69
N ALA A 279 -22.19 -7.15 -10.69
CA ALA A 279 -23.59 -6.94 -10.31
C ALA A 279 -23.81 -5.68 -9.47
N ARG A 280 -22.79 -5.19 -8.75
CA ARG A 280 -22.91 -4.09 -7.77
C ARG A 280 -22.25 -2.79 -8.19
N VAL A 281 -21.39 -2.81 -9.21
CA VAL A 281 -20.68 -1.63 -9.72
C VAL A 281 -21.03 -1.45 -11.19
N ASN A 282 -21.78 -0.40 -11.50
CA ASN A 282 -22.19 -0.08 -12.86
C ASN A 282 -20.96 0.19 -13.73
N GLY A 283 -20.92 -0.43 -14.92
CA GLY A 283 -19.81 -0.30 -15.86
C GLY A 283 -18.51 -0.98 -15.41
N PHE A 284 -18.55 -1.83 -14.39
CA PHE A 284 -17.37 -2.52 -13.89
C PHE A 284 -16.64 -3.32 -14.98
N MET A 285 -15.33 -3.13 -15.05
CA MET A 285 -14.44 -3.81 -15.97
C MET A 285 -13.31 -4.48 -15.18
N ALA A 286 -13.26 -5.81 -15.24
CA ALA A 286 -12.12 -6.56 -14.73
C ALA A 286 -11.11 -6.75 -15.87
N ILE A 287 -9.86 -6.34 -15.65
CA ILE A 287 -8.74 -6.65 -16.53
C ILE A 287 -7.91 -7.71 -15.80
N GLU A 288 -8.16 -8.97 -16.16
CA GLU A 288 -7.52 -10.13 -15.55
C GLU A 288 -6.28 -10.55 -16.35
N VAL A 289 -5.11 -10.54 -15.72
CA VAL A 289 -3.85 -10.97 -16.36
C VAL A 289 -3.67 -12.47 -16.19
N PRO A 290 -3.64 -13.25 -17.29
CA PRO A 290 -3.45 -14.69 -17.18
C PRO A 290 -1.99 -15.04 -16.86
N ALA A 291 -1.79 -16.09 -16.08
CA ALA A 291 -0.48 -16.62 -15.70
C ALA A 291 0.33 -17.10 -16.92
N THR A 292 -0.35 -17.36 -18.05
CA THR A 292 0.29 -17.69 -19.33
C THR A 292 0.96 -16.49 -20.01
N GLN A 293 0.59 -15.25 -19.66
CA GLN A 293 1.25 -14.03 -20.15
C GLN A 293 2.23 -13.47 -19.12
N VAL A 294 1.85 -13.43 -17.85
CA VAL A 294 2.70 -12.93 -16.75
C VAL A 294 2.56 -13.86 -15.57
N SER A 295 3.64 -14.49 -15.12
CA SER A 295 3.59 -15.37 -13.94
C SER A 295 3.47 -14.58 -12.64
N VAL A 296 3.08 -15.23 -11.54
CA VAL A 296 3.11 -14.61 -10.19
C VAL A 296 4.54 -14.22 -9.79
N SER A 297 5.55 -15.00 -10.18
CA SER A 297 6.96 -14.65 -9.96
C SER A 297 7.36 -13.35 -10.68
N ASP A 298 6.96 -13.21 -11.95
CA ASP A 298 7.23 -11.99 -12.72
C ASP A 298 6.47 -10.81 -12.14
N THR A 299 5.25 -11.06 -11.65
CA THR A 299 4.46 -10.07 -10.93
C THR A 299 5.20 -9.51 -9.71
N VAL A 300 5.71 -10.38 -8.85
CA VAL A 300 6.43 -10.00 -7.62
C VAL A 300 7.77 -9.34 -7.93
N SER A 301 8.45 -9.72 -9.01
CA SER A 301 9.75 -9.13 -9.37
C SER A 301 9.65 -7.79 -10.10
N THR A 302 8.57 -7.56 -10.85
CA THR A 302 8.40 -6.35 -11.67
C THR A 302 7.48 -5.32 -11.04
N TYR A 303 6.62 -5.71 -10.10
CA TYR A 303 5.64 -4.84 -9.45
C TYR A 303 4.63 -4.21 -10.42
N LEU A 304 4.24 -4.90 -11.51
CA LEU A 304 3.25 -4.37 -12.46
C LEU A 304 1.93 -3.96 -11.81
N PHE A 305 1.47 -4.67 -10.78
CA PHE A 305 0.23 -4.31 -10.07
C PHE A 305 0.44 -3.33 -8.93
N ASN A 306 1.69 -3.07 -8.52
CA ASN A 306 2.01 -1.96 -7.64
C ASN A 306 2.14 -0.64 -8.41
N SER A 307 1.40 -0.54 -9.50
CA SER A 307 1.28 0.65 -10.33
C SER A 307 0.18 1.56 -9.80
N GLN A 308 0.26 2.84 -10.12
CA GLN A 308 -0.91 3.72 -9.97
C GLN A 308 -1.72 3.66 -11.26
N LEU A 309 -3.03 3.43 -11.13
CA LEU A 309 -3.97 3.56 -12.24
C LEU A 309 -4.71 4.89 -12.08
N LEU A 310 -4.36 5.88 -12.91
CA LEU A 310 -4.82 7.26 -12.77
C LEU A 310 -5.85 7.61 -13.86
N SER A 311 -6.89 8.38 -13.52
CA SER A 311 -7.89 8.84 -14.49
C SER A 311 -7.52 10.20 -15.09
N ARG A 312 -7.59 10.34 -16.41
CA ARG A 312 -7.52 11.62 -17.12
C ARG A 312 -8.90 12.28 -17.23
N ASP A 313 -8.89 13.55 -17.62
CA ASP A 313 -10.10 14.35 -17.80
C ASP A 313 -11.06 13.78 -18.86
N ASP A 314 -10.54 13.11 -19.87
CA ASP A 314 -11.31 12.45 -20.93
C ASP A 314 -11.84 11.05 -20.54
N GLY A 315 -11.56 10.59 -19.32
CA GLY A 315 -11.95 9.27 -18.80
C GLY A 315 -11.01 8.13 -19.16
N SER A 316 -9.99 8.37 -20.00
CA SER A 316 -8.91 7.42 -20.23
C SER A 316 -8.03 7.29 -18.98
N MET A 317 -7.23 6.22 -18.92
CA MET A 317 -6.37 5.91 -17.78
C MET A 317 -4.90 5.82 -18.16
N MET A 318 -4.05 6.19 -17.22
CA MET A 318 -2.60 6.05 -17.30
C MET A 318 -2.10 5.08 -16.24
N LEU A 319 -1.24 4.13 -16.62
CA LEU A 319 -0.52 3.25 -15.70
C LEU A 319 0.85 3.84 -15.35
N VAL A 320 1.07 4.09 -14.06
CA VAL A 320 2.36 4.53 -13.51
C VAL A 320 3.13 3.32 -12.99
N LEU A 321 4.23 2.97 -13.65
CA LEU A 321 4.96 1.72 -13.47
C LEU A 321 6.39 1.98 -12.95
N PRO A 322 6.98 1.04 -12.20
CA PRO A 322 8.41 1.06 -11.90
C PRO A 322 9.25 0.66 -13.13
N GLN A 323 10.53 1.03 -13.12
CA GLN A 323 11.48 0.78 -14.20
C GLN A 323 11.62 -0.72 -14.54
N GLU A 324 11.51 -1.60 -13.55
CA GLU A 324 11.62 -3.05 -13.66
C GLU A 324 10.55 -3.64 -14.60
N CYS A 325 9.38 -3.03 -14.70
CA CYS A 325 8.35 -3.44 -15.67
C CYS A 325 8.81 -3.26 -17.12
N ARG A 326 9.60 -2.22 -17.41
CA ARG A 326 10.15 -1.95 -18.75
C ARG A 326 11.36 -2.83 -19.05
N GLU A 327 12.12 -3.20 -18.04
CA GLU A 327 13.32 -4.04 -18.18
C GLU A 327 12.98 -5.52 -18.36
N HIS A 328 11.81 -5.96 -17.89
CA HIS A 328 11.34 -7.33 -18.06
C HIS A 328 10.56 -7.52 -19.38
N ALA A 329 11.16 -8.20 -20.35
CA ALA A 329 10.62 -8.32 -21.71
C ALA A 329 9.19 -8.86 -21.79
N GLY A 330 8.86 -9.91 -21.01
CA GLY A 330 7.51 -10.50 -21.01
C GLY A 330 6.45 -9.54 -20.44
N VAL A 331 6.79 -8.82 -19.36
CA VAL A 331 5.86 -7.89 -18.71
C VAL A 331 5.71 -6.63 -19.53
N TRP A 332 6.79 -6.09 -20.10
CA TRP A 332 6.71 -4.95 -21.00
C TRP A 332 5.93 -5.29 -22.27
N GLY A 333 6.12 -6.49 -22.82
CA GLY A 333 5.32 -7.00 -23.95
C GLY A 333 3.83 -7.03 -23.62
N TYR A 334 3.46 -7.64 -22.50
CA TYR A 334 2.09 -7.67 -22.01
C TYR A 334 1.50 -6.27 -21.79
N LEU A 335 2.24 -5.35 -21.16
CA LEU A 335 1.76 -3.99 -20.92
C LEU A 335 1.53 -3.20 -22.22
N ASN A 336 2.32 -3.44 -23.27
CA ASN A 336 2.09 -2.83 -24.57
C ASN A 336 0.92 -3.48 -25.33
N GLU A 337 0.69 -4.78 -25.15
CA GLU A 337 -0.53 -5.45 -25.62
C GLU A 337 -1.77 -4.86 -24.94
N LEU A 338 -1.70 -4.68 -23.61
CA LEU A 338 -2.74 -4.04 -22.82
C LEU A 338 -2.99 -2.59 -23.25
N LEU A 339 -1.94 -1.83 -23.53
CA LEU A 339 -2.01 -0.46 -24.03
C LEU A 339 -2.68 -0.38 -25.42
N ALA A 340 -2.44 -1.36 -26.29
CA ALA A 340 -2.99 -1.41 -27.64
C ALA A 340 -4.41 -2.01 -27.69
N ALA A 341 -4.81 -2.75 -26.66
CA ALA A 341 -6.13 -3.35 -26.56
C ALA A 341 -7.23 -2.31 -26.30
N ASP A 342 -8.47 -2.65 -26.65
CA ASP A 342 -9.63 -1.79 -26.45
C ASP A 342 -10.09 -1.80 -24.97
N ASN A 343 -9.47 -0.92 -24.18
CA ASN A 343 -9.78 -0.73 -22.76
C ASN A 343 -9.39 0.69 -22.30
N PRO A 344 -9.70 1.09 -21.05
CA PRO A 344 -9.43 2.44 -20.57
C PRO A 344 -7.95 2.83 -20.52
N ILE A 345 -7.00 1.89 -20.45
CA ILE A 345 -5.58 2.18 -20.30
C ILE A 345 -5.01 2.64 -21.64
N SER A 346 -4.65 3.91 -21.74
CA SER A 346 -4.18 4.56 -22.99
C SER A 346 -2.78 5.16 -22.88
N GLU A 347 -2.15 5.12 -21.70
CA GLU A 347 -0.78 5.58 -21.51
C GLU A 347 -0.03 4.75 -20.47
N LEU A 348 1.25 4.47 -20.74
CA LEU A 348 2.18 3.89 -19.79
C LEU A 348 3.23 4.94 -19.41
N LYS A 349 3.40 5.18 -18.11
CA LYS A 349 4.40 6.10 -17.57
C LYS A 349 5.34 5.36 -16.62
N VAL A 350 6.63 5.34 -16.95
CA VAL A 350 7.63 4.60 -16.18
C VAL A 350 8.47 5.56 -15.33
N PHE A 351 8.78 5.18 -14.09
CA PHE A 351 9.66 5.92 -13.19
C PHE A 351 10.77 5.02 -12.62
N ASP A 352 11.97 5.57 -12.49
CA ASP A 352 13.06 4.96 -11.73
C ASP A 352 12.84 5.16 -10.22
N LEU A 353 12.44 4.08 -9.55
CA LEU A 353 12.21 4.01 -8.11
C LEU A 353 13.07 2.93 -7.46
N ARG A 354 14.22 2.61 -8.04
CA ARG A 354 15.08 1.47 -7.63
C ARG A 354 15.36 1.42 -6.13
N GLU A 355 15.56 2.56 -5.48
CA GLU A 355 15.83 2.59 -4.04
C GLU A 355 14.65 2.11 -3.19
N SER A 356 13.41 2.41 -3.61
CA SER A 356 12.20 1.92 -2.94
C SER A 356 11.92 0.47 -3.35
N MET A 357 12.06 0.15 -4.64
CA MET A 357 11.84 -1.19 -5.20
C MET A 357 12.76 -2.24 -4.57
N ALA A 358 14.02 -1.89 -4.29
CA ALA A 358 14.97 -2.78 -3.61
C ALA A 358 14.49 -3.23 -2.21
N ASN A 359 13.61 -2.47 -1.55
CA ASN A 359 13.00 -2.87 -0.28
C ASN A 359 11.53 -3.31 -0.44
N GLY A 360 11.06 -3.50 -1.68
CA GLY A 360 9.72 -3.98 -2.01
C GLY A 360 8.63 -2.92 -1.90
N GLY A 361 8.88 -1.71 -2.40
CA GLY A 361 7.82 -0.71 -2.58
C GLY A 361 7.93 -0.05 -3.94
N GLY A 362 6.89 -0.16 -4.77
CA GLY A 362 6.81 0.47 -6.09
C GLY A 362 6.05 1.81 -6.06
N PRO A 363 5.56 2.27 -7.22
CA PRO A 363 4.80 3.52 -7.34
C PRO A 363 3.62 3.63 -6.40
N ALA A 364 2.82 2.56 -6.26
CA ALA A 364 1.62 2.54 -5.44
C ALA A 364 1.94 2.48 -3.94
N CYS A 365 2.94 1.69 -3.50
CA CYS A 365 3.30 1.64 -2.08
C CYS A 365 3.67 3.01 -1.51
N LEU A 366 4.26 3.88 -2.34
CA LEU A 366 4.68 5.23 -1.97
C LEU A 366 3.54 6.23 -1.78
N ARG A 367 2.27 5.89 -2.08
CA ARG A 367 1.15 6.85 -2.13
C ARG A 367 -0.16 6.34 -1.54
#